data_AF-A0A953G104-F1
#
_entry.id   AF-A0A953G104-F1
#
_cell.length_a   1.000
_cell.length_b   1.000
_cell.length_c   1.000
_cell.angle_alpha   90.00
_cell.angle_beta   90.00
_cell.angle_gamma   90.00
#
_symmetry.space_group_name_H-M   'P 1'
#
loop_
_entity.id
_entity.type
_entity.pdbx_description
1 polymer ?
#
loop_
_entity_poly.entity_id
_entity_poly.type
_entity_poly.pdbx_seq_one_letter_code
_entity_poly.pdbx_strand_id
1 'polypeptide(L)'
;MIKSNPDHHDAEIALKLYELRREDLMRKSRDIILGQFWPKNYDEFMAITDIKHPMNAAFRQVTSYWEMAYGFAKNGVVNPDFLIECNGGEGLLMFAKFKPYIEQFRREVAPTALQNTEWITQNSAVAKKRLELMESRVAKMLQTMKG
;
A
#
# COMPACT_ATOMS: atom_id res chain seq x y z
N MET A 1 -9.08 -18.97 6.57
CA MET A 1 -10.27 -18.74 5.72
C MET A 1 -10.49 -17.23 5.60
N ILE A 2 -10.93 -16.75 4.43
CA ILE A 2 -11.26 -15.33 4.24
C ILE A 2 -12.54 -15.03 5.03
N LYS A 3 -12.56 -13.94 5.81
CA LYS A 3 -13.74 -13.53 6.58
C LYS A 3 -14.82 -13.02 5.63
N SER A 4 -15.98 -13.67 5.62
CA SER A 4 -17.04 -13.39 4.63
C SER A 4 -17.84 -12.12 4.92
N ASN A 5 -18.12 -11.82 6.19
CA ASN A 5 -18.92 -10.67 6.60
C ASN A 5 -18.17 -9.83 7.65
N PRO A 6 -18.20 -8.49 7.56
CA PRO A 6 -17.69 -7.63 8.64
C PRO A 6 -18.60 -7.69 9.86
N ASP A 7 -18.02 -7.49 11.05
CA ASP A 7 -18.74 -7.33 12.31
C ASP A 7 -18.23 -6.10 13.10
N HIS A 8 -18.67 -5.96 14.35
CA HIS A 8 -18.28 -4.83 15.20
C HIS A 8 -16.76 -4.77 15.45
N HIS A 9 -16.07 -5.91 15.50
CA HIS A 9 -14.63 -5.94 15.70
C HIS A 9 -13.87 -5.40 14.47
N ASP A 10 -14.36 -5.67 13.26
CA ASP A 10 -13.82 -5.06 12.04
C ASP A 10 -13.89 -3.53 12.09
N ALA A 11 -15.00 -2.98 12.60
CA ALA A 11 -15.18 -1.55 12.76
C ALA A 11 -14.18 -0.95 13.78
N GLU A 12 -13.93 -1.63 14.89
CA GLU A 12 -12.91 -1.23 15.87
C GLU A 12 -11.50 -1.23 15.26
N ILE A 13 -11.14 -2.26 14.50
CA ILE A 13 -9.86 -2.33 13.78
C ILE A 13 -9.77 -1.16 12.78
N ALA A 14 -10.82 -0.91 12.01
CA ALA A 14 -10.84 0.18 11.04
C ALA A 14 -10.66 1.55 11.71
N LEU A 15 -11.34 1.80 12.84
CA LEU A 15 -11.17 3.02 13.62
C LEU A 15 -9.75 3.13 14.19
N LYS A 16 -9.17 2.03 14.67
CA LYS A 16 -7.80 2.02 15.20
C LYS A 16 -6.76 2.29 14.13
N LEU A 17 -6.91 1.69 12.95
CA LEU A 17 -6.05 1.97 11.81
C LEU A 17 -6.16 3.45 11.42
N TYR A 18 -7.38 4.00 11.33
CA TYR A 18 -7.58 5.42 11.07
C TYR A 18 -6.86 6.31 12.10
N GLU A 19 -7.02 6.02 13.39
CA GLU A 19 -6.36 6.75 14.47
C GLU A 19 -4.83 6.79 14.29
N LEU A 20 -4.21 5.62 14.06
CA LEU A 20 -2.76 5.51 13.85
C LEU A 20 -2.28 6.26 12.60
N ARG A 21 -3.08 6.31 11.52
CA ARG A 21 -2.72 7.08 10.30
C ARG A 21 -2.70 8.59 10.52
N ARG A 22 -3.36 9.07 11.57
CA ARG A 22 -3.40 10.50 11.90
C ARG A 22 -2.24 10.95 12.76
N GLU A 23 -1.50 10.02 13.36
CA GLU A 23 -0.28 10.36 14.12
C GLU A 23 0.70 11.13 13.22
N ASP A 24 1.34 12.16 13.76
CA ASP A 24 2.00 13.19 12.94
C ASP A 24 3.12 12.61 12.07
N LEU A 25 3.91 11.69 12.60
CA LEU A 25 4.97 11.02 11.84
C LEU A 25 4.39 10.17 10.71
N MET A 26 3.30 9.44 10.98
CA MET A 26 2.63 8.61 9.99
C MET A 26 1.95 9.46 8.91
N ARG A 27 1.28 10.55 9.27
CA ARG A 27 0.69 11.50 8.33
C ARG A 27 1.76 12.06 7.39
N LYS A 28 2.87 12.58 7.93
CA LYS A 28 4.00 13.08 7.14
C LYS A 28 4.58 12.02 6.21
N SER A 29 4.75 10.79 6.70
CA SER A 29 5.28 9.68 5.91
C SER A 29 4.36 9.33 4.73
N ARG A 30 3.05 9.32 4.95
CA ARG A 30 2.06 9.10 3.89
C ARG A 30 2.07 10.23 2.87
N ASP A 31 2.17 11.48 3.29
CA ASP A 31 2.25 12.63 2.36
C ASP A 31 3.48 12.54 1.45
N ILE A 32 4.62 12.11 1.99
CA ILE A 32 5.84 11.88 1.20
C ILE A 32 5.62 10.74 0.20
N ILE A 33 5.21 9.56 0.65
CA ILE A 33 5.16 8.37 -0.21
C ILE A 33 4.00 8.42 -1.21
N LEU A 34 2.84 8.90 -0.80
CA LEU A 34 1.65 8.96 -1.65
C LEU A 34 1.60 10.24 -2.48
N GLY A 35 2.08 11.36 -1.95
CA GLY A 35 2.02 12.67 -2.62
C GLY A 35 3.25 13.02 -3.45
N GLN A 36 4.46 12.72 -2.96
CA GLN A 36 5.71 13.26 -3.53
C GLN A 36 6.54 12.22 -4.27
N PHE A 37 6.55 10.97 -3.81
CA PHE A 37 7.34 9.92 -4.43
C PHE A 37 6.62 9.26 -5.61
N TRP A 38 7.18 9.39 -6.81
CA TRP A 38 6.63 8.85 -8.06
C TRP A 38 7.76 8.22 -8.90
N PRO A 39 8.17 6.98 -8.58
CA PRO A 39 9.33 6.35 -9.22
C PRO A 39 9.08 6.15 -10.72
N LYS A 40 9.96 6.71 -11.55
CA LYS A 40 9.87 6.68 -13.02
C LYS A 40 10.47 5.43 -13.64
N ASN A 41 11.34 4.74 -12.89
CA ASN A 41 12.03 3.52 -13.29
C ASN A 41 12.41 2.69 -12.06
N TYR A 42 13.00 1.51 -12.32
CA TYR A 42 13.42 0.57 -11.27
C TYR A 42 14.53 1.15 -10.38
N ASP A 43 15.48 1.90 -10.94
CA ASP A 43 16.61 2.46 -10.18
C ASP A 43 16.13 3.49 -9.14
N GLU A 44 15.17 4.36 -9.50
CA GLU A 44 14.54 5.30 -8.56
C GLU A 44 13.75 4.57 -7.47
N PHE A 45 13.08 3.47 -7.81
CA PHE A 45 12.43 2.61 -6.83
C PHE A 45 13.46 1.94 -5.91
N MET A 46 14.55 1.41 -6.45
CA MET A 46 15.61 0.80 -5.66
C MET A 46 16.31 1.79 -4.73
N ALA A 47 16.56 3.01 -5.20
CA ALA A 47 17.22 4.06 -4.43
C ALA A 47 16.49 4.37 -3.11
N ILE A 48 15.15 4.36 -3.09
CA ILE A 48 14.40 4.63 -1.86
C ILE A 48 14.59 3.55 -0.78
N THR A 49 15.01 2.35 -1.17
CA THR A 49 15.21 1.21 -0.26
C THR A 49 16.52 1.30 0.52
N ASP A 50 17.47 2.13 0.08
CA ASP A 50 18.71 2.41 0.81
C ASP A 50 18.41 3.17 2.12
N ILE A 51 18.95 2.71 3.24
CA ILE A 51 18.80 3.32 4.56
C ILE A 51 19.28 4.79 4.62
N LYS A 52 20.20 5.18 3.74
CA LYS A 52 20.71 6.54 3.64
C LYS A 52 19.78 7.46 2.83
N HIS A 53 18.83 6.91 2.09
CA HIS A 53 17.93 7.70 1.27
C HIS A 53 16.99 8.52 2.19
N PRO A 54 16.80 9.83 1.95
CA PRO A 54 16.06 10.71 2.85
C PRO A 54 14.58 10.31 3.03
N MET A 55 14.00 9.63 2.03
CA MET A 55 12.62 9.13 2.09
C MET A 55 12.51 7.67 2.60
N ASN A 56 13.62 6.99 2.93
CA ASN A 56 13.61 5.58 3.31
C ASN A 56 12.77 5.31 4.57
N ALA A 57 12.91 6.17 5.59
CA ALA A 57 12.14 6.04 6.83
C ALA A 57 10.62 6.13 6.54
N ALA A 58 10.20 7.09 5.72
CA ALA A 58 8.80 7.23 5.30
C ALA A 58 8.33 6.02 4.48
N PHE A 59 9.18 5.53 3.55
CA PHE A 59 8.89 4.36 2.74
C PHE A 59 8.65 3.12 3.60
N ARG A 60 9.57 2.82 4.52
CA ARG A 60 9.44 1.71 5.46
C ARG A 60 8.20 1.86 6.34
N GLN A 61 7.93 3.06 6.85
CA GLN A 61 6.78 3.32 7.71
C GLN A 61 5.46 3.02 6.99
N VAL A 62 5.29 3.55 5.77
CA VAL A 62 4.05 3.39 5.01
C VAL A 62 3.88 1.96 4.49
N THR A 63 4.94 1.35 3.95
CA THR A 63 4.88 -0.01 3.40
C THR A 63 4.59 -1.06 4.46
N SER A 64 5.31 -1.03 5.59
CA SER A 64 5.10 -1.98 6.69
C SER A 64 3.73 -1.85 7.33
N TYR A 65 3.23 -0.62 7.49
CA TYR A 65 1.90 -0.35 8.02
C TYR A 65 0.79 -1.00 7.17
N TRP A 66 0.83 -0.82 5.85
CA TRP A 66 -0.17 -1.40 4.96
C TRP A 66 -0.01 -2.92 4.80
N GLU A 67 1.22 -3.43 4.75
CA GLU A 67 1.47 -4.88 4.75
C GLU A 67 0.91 -5.56 6.00
N MET A 68 1.02 -4.91 7.17
CA MET A 68 0.40 -5.39 8.41
C MET A 68 -1.12 -5.38 8.30
N ALA A 69 -1.73 -4.26 7.90
CA ALA A 69 -3.18 -4.13 7.79
C ALA A 69 -3.79 -5.15 6.82
N TYR A 70 -3.18 -5.35 5.64
CA TYR A 70 -3.63 -6.38 4.70
C TYR A 70 -3.32 -7.80 5.18
N GLY A 71 -2.29 -7.97 6.00
CA GLY A 71 -2.01 -9.21 6.71
C GLY A 71 -3.15 -9.63 7.63
N PHE A 72 -3.83 -8.68 8.30
CA PHE A 72 -5.02 -8.98 9.09
C PHE A 72 -6.13 -9.57 8.22
N ALA A 73 -6.36 -8.99 7.03
CA ALA A 73 -7.38 -9.48 6.12
C ALA A 73 -7.04 -10.87 5.57
N LYS A 74 -5.78 -11.09 5.19
CA LYS A 74 -5.27 -12.39 4.74
C LYS A 74 -5.47 -13.51 5.76
N ASN A 75 -5.34 -13.17 7.04
CA ASN A 75 -5.51 -14.11 8.14
C ASN A 75 -6.96 -14.21 8.67
N GLY A 76 -7.92 -13.56 8.01
CA GLY A 76 -9.34 -13.62 8.38
C GLY A 76 -9.69 -12.82 9.64
N VAL A 77 -8.81 -11.93 10.10
CA VAL A 77 -9.05 -11.05 11.26
C VAL A 77 -10.03 -9.94 10.90
N VAL A 78 -9.91 -9.40 9.69
CA VAL A 78 -10.80 -8.35 9.15
C VAL A 78 -11.30 -8.75 7.76
N ASN A 79 -12.55 -8.42 7.43
CA ASN A 79 -13.10 -8.60 6.11
C ASN A 79 -12.33 -7.72 5.10
N PRO A 80 -11.85 -8.30 3.98
CA PRO A 80 -10.96 -7.59 3.07
C PRO A 80 -11.65 -6.44 2.33
N ASP A 81 -12.91 -6.61 1.90
CA ASP A 81 -13.66 -5.55 1.22
C ASP A 81 -13.93 -4.38 2.17
N PHE A 82 -14.39 -4.66 3.39
CA PHE A 82 -14.63 -3.66 4.44
C PHE A 82 -13.36 -2.87 4.81
N LEU A 83 -12.22 -3.57 4.97
CA LEU A 83 -10.93 -2.93 5.25
C LEU A 83 -10.57 -1.91 4.17
N ILE A 84 -10.75 -2.28 2.90
CA ILE A 84 -10.48 -1.41 1.75
C ILE A 84 -11.43 -0.22 1.73
N GLU A 85 -12.73 -0.45 1.98
CA GLU A 85 -13.74 0.60 2.00
C GLU A 85 -13.43 1.70 3.01
N CYS A 86 -13.06 1.33 4.24
CA CYS A 86 -12.80 2.28 5.32
C CYS A 86 -11.43 2.97 5.24
N ASN A 87 -10.36 2.20 5.07
CA ASN A 87 -8.99 2.72 5.24
C ASN A 87 -8.03 2.31 4.12
N GLY A 88 -8.21 1.13 3.54
CA GLY A 88 -7.20 0.45 2.74
C GLY A 88 -6.90 1.03 1.36
N GLY A 89 -7.53 2.13 0.93
CA GLY A 89 -7.28 2.71 -0.40
C GLY A 89 -5.86 3.25 -0.62
N GLU A 90 -5.20 3.74 0.44
CA GLU A 90 -3.87 4.36 0.33
C GLU A 90 -2.76 3.35 0.07
N GLY A 91 -2.82 2.17 0.70
CA GLY A 91 -1.86 1.10 0.42
C GLY A 91 -1.99 0.58 -1.02
N LEU A 92 -3.19 0.64 -1.62
CA LEU A 92 -3.39 0.32 -3.04
C LEU A 92 -2.76 1.36 -3.98
N LEU A 93 -2.81 2.65 -3.62
CA LEU A 93 -2.11 3.69 -4.38
C LEU A 93 -0.59 3.51 -4.29
N MET A 94 -0.07 3.20 -3.10
CA MET A 94 1.34 2.85 -2.92
C MET A 94 1.73 1.64 -3.78
N PHE A 95 0.92 0.58 -3.74
CA PHE A 95 1.15 -0.62 -4.55
C PHE A 95 1.11 -0.33 -6.04
N ALA A 96 0.14 0.46 -6.51
CA ALA A 96 0.06 0.84 -7.93
C ALA A 96 1.33 1.54 -8.44
N LYS A 97 2.00 2.34 -7.60
CA LYS A 97 3.28 2.98 -7.94
C LYS A 97 4.42 1.96 -8.06
N PHE A 98 4.41 0.92 -7.24
CA PHE A 98 5.54 -0.01 -7.12
C PHE A 98 5.35 -1.30 -7.93
N LYS A 99 4.11 -1.65 -8.27
CA LYS A 99 3.74 -2.87 -8.99
C LYS A 99 4.63 -3.21 -10.20
N PRO A 100 5.03 -2.24 -11.07
CA PRO A 100 5.93 -2.54 -12.19
C PRO A 100 7.31 -3.10 -11.78
N TYR A 101 7.74 -2.85 -10.55
CA TYR A 101 9.08 -3.12 -10.04
C TYR A 101 9.14 -4.30 -9.07
N ILE A 102 7.99 -4.71 -8.50
CA ILE A 102 7.92 -5.69 -7.40
C ILE A 102 8.50 -7.04 -7.79
N GLU A 103 8.23 -7.53 -9.00
CA GLU A 103 8.72 -8.84 -9.43
C GLU A 103 10.26 -8.89 -9.49
N GLN A 104 10.89 -7.83 -10.00
CA GLN A 104 12.35 -7.72 -10.00
C GLN A 104 12.89 -7.55 -8.58
N PHE A 105 12.27 -6.69 -7.78
CA PHE A 105 12.66 -6.46 -6.39
C PHE A 105 12.61 -7.71 -5.52
N ARG A 106 11.59 -8.57 -5.73
CA ARG A 106 11.46 -9.85 -5.02
C ARG A 106 12.59 -10.83 -5.37
N ARG A 107 13.03 -10.84 -6.63
CA ARG A 107 14.15 -11.70 -7.06
C ARG A 107 15.48 -11.23 -6.49
N GLU A 108 15.70 -9.92 -6.44
CA GLU A 108 17.01 -9.35 -6.12
C GLU A 108 17.21 -9.03 -4.63
N VAL A 109 16.15 -8.65 -3.92
CA VAL A 109 16.29 -8.05 -2.58
C VAL A 109 15.40 -8.73 -1.54
N ALA A 110 14.08 -8.76 -1.76
CA ALA A 110 13.13 -9.13 -0.73
C ALA A 110 12.01 -10.03 -1.28
N PRO A 111 12.17 -11.37 -1.24
CA PRO A 111 11.24 -12.32 -1.86
C PRO A 111 9.77 -12.19 -1.44
N THR A 112 9.52 -11.68 -0.23
CA THR A 112 8.18 -11.54 0.34
C THR A 112 7.63 -10.11 0.25
N ALA A 113 8.29 -9.20 -0.49
CA ALA A 113 7.88 -7.80 -0.55
C ALA A 113 6.43 -7.64 -1.07
N LEU A 114 5.64 -6.86 -0.34
CA LEU A 114 4.27 -6.48 -0.70
C LEU A 114 3.32 -7.66 -0.99
N GLN A 115 3.61 -8.84 -0.43
CA GLN A 115 2.82 -10.05 -0.68
C GLN A 115 1.40 -9.96 -0.11
N ASN A 116 1.20 -9.24 1.00
CA ASN A 116 -0.15 -9.10 1.58
C ASN A 116 -0.97 -8.08 0.79
N THR A 117 -0.33 -7.03 0.30
CA THR A 117 -0.95 -6.07 -0.62
C THR A 117 -1.34 -6.73 -1.94
N GLU A 118 -0.47 -7.56 -2.51
CA GLU A 118 -0.83 -8.33 -3.70
C GLU A 118 -1.98 -9.29 -3.41
N TRP A 119 -1.90 -10.03 -2.29
CA TRP A 119 -2.96 -10.95 -1.88
C TRP A 119 -4.32 -10.26 -1.79
N ILE A 120 -4.42 -9.07 -1.18
CA ILE A 120 -5.72 -8.39 -1.04
C ILE A 120 -6.29 -7.97 -2.40
N THR A 121 -5.44 -7.61 -3.37
CA THR A 121 -5.91 -7.25 -4.74
C THR A 121 -6.46 -8.44 -5.51
N GLN A 122 -6.05 -9.66 -5.15
CA GLN A 122 -6.53 -10.91 -5.75
C GLN A 122 -7.77 -11.48 -5.03
N ASN A 123 -7.98 -11.12 -3.77
CA ASN A 123 -8.99 -11.73 -2.89
C ASN A 123 -10.09 -10.76 -2.42
N SER A 124 -10.07 -9.51 -2.90
CA SER A 124 -11.13 -8.52 -2.68
C SER A 124 -11.55 -7.89 -4.00
N ALA A 125 -12.84 -8.00 -4.33
CA ALA A 125 -13.38 -7.39 -5.54
C ALA A 125 -13.30 -5.86 -5.48
N VAL A 126 -13.48 -5.29 -4.28
CA VAL A 126 -13.34 -3.85 -4.05
C VAL A 126 -11.88 -3.41 -4.23
N ALA A 127 -10.92 -4.17 -3.70
CA ALA A 127 -9.49 -3.90 -3.87
C ALA A 127 -9.09 -3.91 -5.35
N LYS A 128 -9.51 -4.93 -6.09
CA LYS A 128 -9.21 -5.06 -7.52
C LYS A 128 -9.69 -3.85 -8.32
N LYS A 129 -10.96 -3.47 -8.15
CA LYS A 129 -11.53 -2.30 -8.83
C LYS A 129 -10.82 -1.00 -8.45
N ARG A 130 -10.49 -0.82 -7.16
CA ARG A 130 -9.75 0.37 -6.71
C ARG A 130 -8.33 0.40 -7.25
N LEU A 131 -7.64 -0.74 -7.35
CA LEU A 131 -6.30 -0.81 -7.91
C LEU A 131 -6.28 -0.35 -9.37
N GLU A 132 -7.21 -0.82 -10.21
CA GLU A 132 -7.30 -0.41 -11.63
C GLU A 132 -7.44 1.11 -11.80
N LEU A 133 -8.23 1.75 -10.91
CA LEU A 133 -8.35 3.20 -10.86
C LEU A 133 -7.06 3.90 -10.42
N MET A 134 -6.35 3.33 -9.42
CA MET A 134 -5.08 3.89 -8.95
C MET A 134 -3.97 3.73 -9.99
N GLU A 135 -3.90 2.61 -10.69
CA GLU A 135 -2.96 2.39 -11.81
C GLU A 135 -3.19 3.42 -12.92
N SER A 136 -4.45 3.66 -13.28
CA SER A 136 -4.81 4.71 -14.24
C SER A 136 -4.38 6.10 -13.76
N ARG A 137 -4.53 6.39 -12.47
CA ARG A 137 -4.07 7.65 -11.87
C ARG A 137 -2.55 7.78 -11.88
N VAL A 138 -1.82 6.71 -11.53
CA VAL A 138 -0.36 6.66 -11.53
C VAL A 138 0.18 6.89 -12.94
N ALA A 139 -0.38 6.21 -13.94
CA ALA A 139 0.01 6.38 -15.33
C ALA A 139 -0.14 7.83 -15.81
N LYS A 140 -1.29 8.46 -15.52
CA LYS A 140 -1.52 9.88 -15.83
C LYS A 140 -0.52 10.81 -15.14
N MET A 141 -0.27 10.60 -13.84
CA MET A 141 0.68 11.42 -13.09
C MET A 141 2.09 11.33 -13.68
N LEU A 142 2.56 10.11 -13.98
CA LEU A 142 3.89 9.90 -14.56
C LEU A 142 4.00 10.47 -15.98
N GLN A 143 2.90 10.53 -16.75
CA GLN A 143 2.88 11.22 -18.04
C GLN A 143 2.99 12.74 -17.88
N THR A 144 2.24 13.34 -16.95
CA THR A 144 2.32 14.79 -16.67
C THR A 144 3.70 15.20 -16.19
N MET A 145 4.42 14.34 -15.45
CA MET A 145 5.78 14.61 -14.98
C MET A 145 6.87 14.49 -16.08
N LYS A 146 6.53 14.00 -17.27
CA LYS A 146 7.43 13.90 -18.43
C LYS A 146 7.30 15.07 -19.40
N GLY A 147 6.18 15.80 -19.35
CA GLY A 147 5.96 17.05 -20.10
C GLY A 147 6.43 18.25 -19.31
#